data_AF-A0A5C5B8L2-F1
#
_entry.id   AF-A0A5C5B8L2-F1
#
_cell.length_a   1.000
_cell.length_b   1.000
_cell.length_c   1.000
_cell.angle_alpha   90.00
_cell.angle_beta   90.00
_cell.angle_gamma   90.00
#
_symmetry.space_group_name_H-M   'P 1'
#
loop_
_entity.id
_entity.type
_entity.pdbx_description
1 polymer ?
#
loop_
_entity_poly.entity_id
_entity_poly.type
_entity_poly.pdbx_seq_one_letter_code
_entity_poly.pdbx_strand_id
1 'polypeptide(L)' 'GPDLVWRGEARGGAGGWVAQREGSKDPAFRSRTAVGGEEFDRLVRHVYKVLLTRGLKGTVLYSTDAETRAMLRGLVGPR' A
#
# COMPACT_ATOMS: atom_id res chain seq x y z
N GLY A 1 -4.86 1.75 2.63
CA GLY A 1 -4.74 3.08 3.25
C GLY A 1 -4.13 4.04 2.25
N PRO A 2 -4.15 5.36 2.50
CA PRO A 2 -3.51 6.33 1.62
C PRO A 2 -1.97 6.32 1.72
N ASP A 3 -1.40 5.52 2.62
CA ASP A 3 0.03 5.36 2.87
C ASP A 3 0.76 4.39 1.94
N LEU A 4 0.01 3.61 1.16
CA LEU A 4 0.55 2.74 0.12
C LEU A 4 -0.43 2.71 -1.05
N VAL A 5 0.00 3.27 -2.18
CA VAL A 5 -0.82 3.45 -3.38
C VAL A 5 -0.16 2.86 -4.61
N TRP A 6 -0.96 2.45 -5.59
CA TRP A 6 -0.48 2.02 -6.90
C TRP A 6 -0.37 3.19 -7.85
N ARG A 7 0.71 3.24 -8.62
CA ARG A 7 0.96 4.21 -9.68
C ARG A 7 1.38 3.48 -10.95
N GLY A 8 0.67 3.66 -12.05
CA GLY A 8 0.90 3.01 -13.33
C GLY A 8 2.16 3.52 -14.02
N GLU A 9 2.50 4.79 -13.83
CA GLU A 9 3.70 5.42 -14.37
C GLU A 9 4.99 4.95 -13.66
N ALA A 10 4.87 4.38 -12.47
CA ALA A 10 6.02 3.88 -11.74
C ALA A 10 6.74 2.76 -12.49
N ARG A 11 8.06 2.61 -12.23
CA ARG A 11 8.92 1.60 -12.85
C ARG A 11 8.90 1.63 -14.39
N GLY A 12 8.90 2.83 -14.97
CA GLY A 12 8.92 3.00 -16.44
C GLY A 12 7.62 2.54 -17.12
N GLY A 13 6.48 2.70 -16.45
CA GLY A 13 5.18 2.29 -16.99
C GLY A 13 4.76 0.85 -16.69
N ALA A 14 5.60 0.06 -16.01
CA ALA A 14 5.23 -1.28 -15.55
C ALA A 14 4.30 -1.27 -14.33
N GLY A 15 4.10 -0.09 -13.73
CA GLY A 15 3.35 0.12 -12.53
C GLY A 15 4.09 -0.30 -11.26
N GLY A 16 3.74 0.33 -10.15
CA GLY A 16 4.44 0.12 -8.89
C GLY A 16 3.68 0.66 -7.69
N TRP A 17 3.96 0.01 -6.56
CA TRP A 17 3.53 0.48 -5.25
C TRP A 17 4.43 1.61 -4.77
N VAL A 18 3.83 2.73 -4.39
CA VAL A 18 4.48 3.93 -3.88
C VAL A 18 4.01 4.17 -2.44
N ALA A 19 4.97 4.25 -1.53
CA ALA A 19 4.72 4.56 -0.13
C ALA A 19 4.55 6.08 0.07
N GLN A 20 3.53 6.49 0.84
CA GLN A 20 3.22 7.90 1.16
C GLN A 20 3.13 8.07 2.66
N ARG A 21 4.22 8.55 3.29
CA ARG A 21 4.28 8.65 4.76
C ARG A 21 3.19 9.54 5.33
N GLU A 22 2.85 10.60 4.62
CA GLU A 22 1.87 11.60 4.99
C GLU A 22 0.45 11.00 5.11
N GLY A 23 0.20 9.88 4.42
CA GLY A 23 -1.03 9.11 4.56
C GLY A 23 -1.05 8.16 5.76
N SER A 24 0.08 7.94 6.44
CA SER A 24 0.17 6.97 7.52
C SER A 24 -0.37 7.52 8.83
N LYS A 25 -1.16 6.71 9.53
CA LYS A 25 -1.71 7.04 10.85
C LYS A 25 -0.95 6.38 11.99
N ASP A 26 0.11 5.62 11.69
CA ASP A 26 0.93 4.95 12.69
C ASP A 26 1.85 5.97 13.40
N PRO A 27 1.74 6.14 14.73
CA PRO A 27 2.63 7.01 15.49
C PRO A 27 4.11 6.68 15.29
N ALA A 28 4.45 5.41 15.07
CA ALA A 28 5.83 4.97 14.84
C ALA A 28 6.43 5.55 13.55
N PHE A 29 5.59 5.95 12.58
CA PHE A 29 6.01 6.53 11.32
C PHE A 29 5.94 8.06 11.28
N ARG A 30 5.65 8.74 12.40
CA ARG A 30 5.63 10.21 12.44
C ARG A 30 7.01 10.84 12.33
N SER A 31 8.00 10.25 13.00
CA SER A 31 9.36 10.81 13.02
C SER A 31 10.14 10.41 11.77
N ARG A 32 10.55 11.41 10.97
CA ARG A 32 11.41 11.24 9.79
C ARG A 32 12.87 10.98 10.16
N THR A 33 13.29 11.35 11.38
CA THR A 33 14.64 11.09 11.88
C THR A 33 14.78 9.68 12.44
N ALA A 34 13.71 9.14 13.04
CA ALA A 34 13.71 7.77 13.56
C ALA A 34 13.50 6.72 12.47
N VAL A 35 12.68 7.03 11.47
CA VAL A 35 12.39 6.12 10.35
C VAL A 35 12.65 6.88 9.05
N GLY A 36 13.67 6.48 8.29
CA GLY A 36 13.98 7.05 6.98
C GLY A 36 12.95 6.69 5.89
N GLY A 37 13.11 7.27 4.70
CA GLY A 37 12.21 7.02 3.56
C GLY A 37 12.18 5.55 3.14
N GLU A 38 13.36 4.96 2.89
CA GLU A 38 13.49 3.56 2.50
C GLU A 38 13.02 2.59 3.60
N GLU A 39 13.32 2.91 4.86
CA GLU A 39 12.84 2.14 6.00
C GLU A 39 11.32 2.10 6.04
N PHE A 40 10.67 3.26 5.85
CA PHE A 40 9.23 3.33 5.83
C PHE A 40 8.63 2.57 4.65
N ASP A 41 9.19 2.69 3.44
CA ASP A 41 8.73 1.91 2.28
C ASP A 41 8.76 0.41 2.58
N ARG A 42 9.81 -0.08 3.24
CA ARG A 42 9.89 -1.48 3.67
C ARG A 42 8.85 -1.82 4.75
N LEU A 43 8.76 -1.03 5.82
CA LEU A 43 7.90 -1.32 6.96
C LEU A 43 6.42 -1.26 6.59
N VAL A 44 5.99 -0.29 5.78
CA VAL A 44 4.59 -0.19 5.34
C VAL A 44 4.19 -1.44 4.53
N ARG A 45 5.09 -1.96 3.67
CA ARG A 45 4.85 -3.20 2.93
C ARG A 45 4.72 -4.41 3.85
N HIS A 46 5.52 -4.48 4.91
CA HIS A 46 5.39 -5.53 5.93
C HIS A 46 4.03 -5.49 6.63
N VAL A 47 3.54 -4.30 6.99
CA VAL A 47 2.20 -4.12 7.58
C VAL A 47 1.13 -4.70 6.66
N TYR A 48 1.11 -4.31 5.39
CA TYR A 48 0.13 -4.81 4.42
C TYR A 48 0.27 -6.33 4.19
N LYS A 49 1.50 -6.85 4.06
CA LYS A 49 1.74 -8.30 3.97
C LYS A 49 1.08 -9.04 5.13
N VAL A 50 1.31 -8.58 6.37
CA VAL A 50 0.75 -9.20 7.57
C VAL A 50 -0.78 -9.14 7.57
N LEU A 51 -1.38 -7.99 7.23
CA LEU A 51 -2.84 -7.86 7.16
C LEU A 51 -3.47 -8.81 6.13
N LEU A 52 -2.81 -8.96 4.98
CA LEU A 52 -3.27 -9.82 3.89
C LEU A 52 -3.20 -11.31 4.22
N THR A 53 -2.24 -11.72 5.04
CA THR A 53 -2.07 -13.13 5.43
C THR A 53 -2.86 -13.54 6.67
N ARG A 54 -3.56 -12.61 7.35
CA ARG A 54 -4.36 -12.92 8.54
C ARG A 54 -5.77 -13.45 8.24
N GLY A 55 -6.29 -13.23 7.04
CA GLY A 55 -7.61 -13.70 6.65
C GLY A 55 -7.61 -15.19 6.32
N LEU A 56 -8.19 -16.03 7.18
CA LEU A 56 -8.20 -17.49 6.99
C LEU A 56 -9.15 -17.97 5.88
N LYS A 57 -10.23 -17.23 5.62
CA LYS A 57 -11.23 -17.57 4.58
C LYS A 57 -11.21 -16.60 3.39
N GLY A 58 -10.75 -15.38 3.61
CA GLY A 58 -10.76 -14.31 2.62
C GLY A 58 -10.54 -12.95 3.30
N THR A 59 -10.16 -11.95 2.50
CA THR A 59 -9.99 -10.57 2.97
C THR A 59 -10.57 -9.62 1.94
N VAL A 60 -11.11 -8.49 2.40
CA VAL A 60 -11.61 -7.42 1.52
C VAL A 60 -10.64 -6.26 1.60
N LEU A 61 -10.10 -5.87 0.45
CA LEU A 61 -9.24 -4.72 0.31
C LEU A 61 -10.01 -3.54 -0.27
N TYR A 62 -9.91 -2.40 0.40
CA TYR A 62 -10.42 -1.13 -0.11
C TYR A 62 -9.35 -0.04 0.00
N SER A 63 -9.09 0.63 -1.11
CA SER A 63 -8.25 1.83 -1.15
C SER A 63 -9.11 3.05 -1.43
N THR A 64 -8.79 4.18 -0.81
CA THR A 64 -9.44 5.47 -1.12
C THR A 64 -8.89 6.08 -2.40
N ASP A 65 -7.70 5.66 -2.84
CA ASP A 65 -7.05 6.10 -4.07
C ASP A 65 -7.74 5.46 -5.31
N ALA A 66 -8.08 6.28 -6.30
CA ALA A 66 -8.84 5.82 -7.47
C ALA A 66 -8.07 4.85 -8.36
N GLU A 67 -6.80 5.13 -8.58
CA GLU A 67 -5.92 4.31 -9.42
C GLU A 67 -5.64 2.95 -8.77
N THR A 68 -5.35 2.94 -7.47
CA THR A 68 -5.20 1.71 -6.69
C THR A 68 -6.47 0.86 -6.75
N ARG A 69 -7.65 1.46 -6.66
CA ARG A 69 -8.91 0.72 -6.82
C ARG A 69 -9.07 0.12 -8.21
N ALA A 70 -8.70 0.85 -9.26
CA ALA A 70 -8.77 0.35 -10.63
C ALA A 70 -7.83 -0.86 -10.82
N MET A 71 -6.59 -0.75 -10.33
CA MET A 71 -5.63 -1.85 -10.36
C MET A 71 -6.14 -3.07 -9.59
N LEU A 72 -6.59 -2.89 -8.34
CA LEU A 72 -7.10 -4.01 -7.52
C LEU A 72 -8.32 -4.69 -8.14
N ARG A 73 -9.23 -3.92 -8.77
CA ARG A 73 -10.37 -4.48 -9.50
C ARG A 73 -9.94 -5.33 -10.71
N GLY A 74 -8.85 -4.98 -11.38
CA GLY A 74 -8.31 -5.78 -12.48
C GLY A 74 -7.71 -7.12 -12.05
N LEU A 75 -7.36 -7.27 -10.76
CA LEU A 75 -6.81 -8.52 -10.21
C LEU A 75 -7.88 -9.52 -9.76
N VAL A 76 -9.10 -9.05 -9.51
CA VAL A 76 -10.21 -9.91 -9.10
C VAL A 76 -11.09 -10.15 -10.33
N GLY A 77 -11.37 -11.41 -10.64
CA GLY A 77 -12.21 -11.76 -11.78
C GLY A 77 -13.61 -11.13 -11.70
N PRO A 78 -14.35 -11.07 -12.83
CA PRO A 78 -15.76 -10.69 -12.79
C PRO A 78 -16.49 -11.63 -11.81
N ARG A 79 -17.35 -11.05 -10.97
CA ARG A 79 -18.24 -11.82 -10.09
C ARG A 79 -19.28 -12.57 -10.90
#